data_AF-A0A839J511-F1
#
_entry.id   AF-A0A839J511-F1
#
_cell.length_a   1.000
_cell.length_b   1.000
_cell.length_c   1.000
_cell.angle_alpha   90.00
_cell.angle_beta   90.00
_cell.angle_gamma   90.00
#
_symmetry.space_group_name_H-M   'P 1'
#
loop_
_entity.id
_entity.type
_entity.pdbx_description
1 polymer ?
#
loop_
_entity_poly.entity_id
_entity_poly.type
_entity_poly.pdbx_seq_one_letter_code
_entity_poly.pdbx_strand_id
1 'polypeptide(L)'
;MQRERVQDQYPWTWEVPLAVVCGFVAAGVGVCQLGRALANWFAGAGWLWPPPDKLVTSIPALLAGDAAAGLSGVQHPASAAAMWGWLTVVGLLTITASSLACVWAWRQWGPGRMRGMATITEAHELLGEDRLWKVRHVVRPDLYPSARKANR
;
A
#
# COMPACT_ATOMS: atom_id res chain seq x y z
N MET A 1 -14.97 -34.96 22.30
CA MET A 1 -15.40 -33.68 22.92
C MET A 1 -15.03 -32.54 21.99
N GLN A 2 -16.01 -32.01 21.25
CA GLN A 2 -15.87 -30.93 20.28
C GLN A 2 -15.57 -29.60 21.00
N ARG A 3 -14.30 -29.28 21.22
CA ARG A 3 -13.87 -28.07 21.95
C ARG A 3 -13.17 -27.05 21.05
N GLU A 4 -13.58 -26.95 19.79
CA GLU A 4 -12.84 -26.16 18.77
C GLU A 4 -13.68 -25.18 17.95
N ARG A 5 -14.96 -24.92 18.26
CA ARG A 5 -15.81 -24.06 17.41
C ARG A 5 -16.67 -23.03 18.14
N VAL A 6 -16.08 -22.23 19.01
CA VAL A 6 -16.61 -20.89 19.28
C VAL A 6 -15.41 -19.94 19.40
N GLN A 7 -14.77 -19.65 18.27
CA GLN A 7 -14.18 -18.33 18.16
C GLN A 7 -15.37 -17.39 18.08
N ASP A 8 -15.64 -16.65 19.16
CA ASP A 8 -16.49 -15.47 19.08
C ASP A 8 -15.90 -14.58 17.99
N GLN A 9 -16.46 -14.67 16.78
CA GLN A 9 -16.17 -13.70 15.74
C GLN A 9 -16.73 -12.39 16.24
N TYR A 10 -15.86 -11.56 16.79
CA TYR A 10 -16.20 -10.20 17.14
C TYR A 10 -16.81 -9.54 15.88
N PRO A 11 -18.09 -9.14 15.90
CA PRO A 11 -18.80 -8.79 14.68
C PRO A 11 -18.34 -7.40 14.21
N TRP A 12 -17.31 -7.42 13.36
CA TRP A 12 -16.71 -6.30 12.63
C TRP A 12 -17.70 -5.69 11.61
N THR A 13 -18.85 -5.23 12.10
CA THR A 13 -19.93 -4.68 11.26
C THR A 13 -19.66 -3.23 10.89
N TRP A 14 -19.26 -2.40 11.85
CA TRP A 14 -19.11 -0.95 11.66
C TRP A 14 -17.69 -0.40 11.83
N GLU A 15 -16.80 -1.16 12.46
CA GLU A 15 -15.44 -0.70 12.73
C GLU A 15 -14.61 -0.52 11.45
N VAL A 16 -14.78 -1.41 10.45
CA VAL A 16 -14.06 -1.30 9.17
C VAL A 16 -14.52 -0.12 8.35
N PRO A 17 -15.84 0.07 8.08
CA PRO A 17 -16.30 1.27 7.39
C PRO A 17 -15.87 2.55 8.11
N LEU A 18 -15.96 2.59 9.44
CA LEU A 18 -15.55 3.75 10.22
C LEU A 18 -14.05 4.03 10.10
N ALA A 19 -13.20 3.00 10.24
CA ALA A 19 -11.76 3.13 10.09
C ALA A 19 -11.38 3.62 8.68
N VAL A 20 -12.08 3.14 7.65
CA VAL A 20 -11.89 3.62 6.26
C VAL A 20 -12.26 5.09 6.15
N VAL A 21 -13.41 5.51 6.68
CA VAL A 21 -13.83 6.93 6.67
C VAL A 21 -12.83 7.80 7.44
N CYS A 22 -12.41 7.39 8.63
CA CYS A 22 -11.39 8.09 9.41
C CYS A 22 -10.07 8.20 8.64
N GLY A 23 -9.65 7.14 7.96
CA GLY A 23 -8.48 7.13 7.08
C GLY A 23 -8.60 8.13 5.93
N PHE A 24 -9.75 8.16 5.25
CA PHE A 24 -10.01 9.14 4.18
C PHE A 24 -9.98 10.57 4.69
N VAL A 25 -10.60 10.86 5.85
CA VAL A 25 -10.59 12.19 6.46
C VAL A 25 -9.16 12.59 6.84
N ALA A 26 -8.42 11.71 7.51
CA ALA A 26 -7.03 11.97 7.90
C ALA A 26 -6.13 12.19 6.67
N ALA A 27 -6.30 11.40 5.61
CA ALA A 27 -5.59 11.57 4.36
C ALA A 27 -5.94 12.91 3.70
N GLY A 28 -7.22 13.30 3.67
CA GLY A 28 -7.66 14.59 3.14
C GLY A 28 -7.05 15.79 3.88
N VAL A 29 -7.06 15.75 5.21
CA VAL A 29 -6.39 16.76 6.05
C VAL A 29 -4.88 16.80 5.74
N GLY A 30 -4.25 15.63 5.66
CA GLY A 30 -2.83 15.49 5.33
C GLY A 30 -2.48 16.09 3.97
N VAL A 31 -3.27 15.79 2.93
CA VAL A 31 -3.10 16.35 1.57
C VAL A 31 -3.19 17.86 1.58
N CYS A 32 -4.19 18.43 2.26
CA CYS A 32 -4.35 19.88 2.35
C CYS A 32 -3.13 20.55 3.00
N GLN A 33 -2.69 20.02 4.14
CA GLN A 33 -1.59 20.63 4.90
C GLN A 33 -0.23 20.41 4.25
N LEU A 34 0.03 19.24 3.65
CA LEU A 34 1.23 18.97 2.86
C LEU A 34 1.27 19.80 1.59
N GLY A 35 0.16 19.90 0.85
CA GLY A 35 0.05 20.73 -0.34
C GLY A 35 0.37 22.19 -0.04
N ARG A 36 -0.20 22.74 1.04
CA ARG A 36 0.11 24.11 1.50
C ARG A 36 1.56 24.26 1.93
N ALA A 37 2.12 23.32 2.69
CA ALA A 37 3.51 23.38 3.14
C ALA A 37 4.49 23.37 1.97
N LEU A 38 4.27 22.49 0.98
CA LEU A 38 5.07 22.42 -0.25
C LEU A 38 4.90 23.69 -1.10
N ALA A 39 3.68 24.18 -1.28
CA ALA A 39 3.44 25.40 -2.05
C ALA A 39 4.19 26.59 -1.45
N ASN A 40 4.13 26.78 -0.13
CA ASN A 40 4.83 27.85 0.56
C ASN A 40 6.36 27.66 0.55
N TRP A 41 6.85 26.42 0.65
CA TRP A 41 8.28 26.15 0.55
C TRP A 41 8.83 26.51 -0.83
N PHE A 42 8.14 26.10 -1.91
CA PHE A 42 8.53 26.43 -3.29
C PHE A 42 8.33 27.91 -3.64
N ALA A 43 7.39 28.60 -2.99
CA ALA A 43 7.22 30.04 -3.12
C ALA A 43 8.28 30.86 -2.36
N GLY A 44 9.17 30.22 -1.59
CA GLY A 44 10.20 30.88 -0.80
C GLY A 44 9.76 31.35 0.59
N ALA A 45 8.53 31.03 1.01
CA ALA A 45 8.03 31.34 2.35
C ALA A 45 8.59 30.42 3.45
N GLY A 46 9.28 29.35 3.06
CA GLY A 46 9.86 28.34 3.95
C GLY A 46 8.90 27.20 4.29
N TRP A 47 9.42 26.23 5.07
CA TRP A 47 8.64 25.09 5.54
C TRP A 47 7.86 25.45 6.81
N LEU A 48 6.54 25.60 6.66
CA LEU A 48 5.66 26.05 7.75
C LEU A 48 4.52 25.05 7.96
N TRP A 49 4.46 24.50 9.16
CA TRP A 49 3.43 23.57 9.60
C TRP A 49 2.44 24.26 10.56
N PRO A 50 1.12 24.04 10.45
CA PRO A 50 0.16 24.68 11.32
C PRO A 50 0.19 24.03 12.70
N PRO A 51 -0.19 24.77 13.75
CA PRO A 51 -0.41 24.17 15.05
C PRO A 51 -1.64 23.22 15.01
N PRO A 52 -1.71 22.22 15.90
CA PRO A 52 -2.73 21.17 15.84
C PRO A 52 -4.18 21.67 15.84
N ASP A 53 -4.45 22.78 16.52
CA ASP A 53 -5.75 23.43 16.61
C ASP A 53 -6.20 24.04 15.27
N LYS A 54 -5.25 24.39 14.38
CA LYS A 54 -5.52 24.99 13.07
C LYS A 54 -5.55 23.99 11.93
N LEU A 55 -5.18 22.72 12.15
CA LEU A 55 -5.09 21.71 11.09
C LEU A 55 -6.39 21.49 10.32
N VAL A 56 -7.53 21.52 11.02
CA VAL A 56 -8.85 21.31 10.42
C VAL A 56 -9.55 22.63 10.15
N THR A 57 -9.43 23.60 11.07
CA THR A 57 -10.15 24.88 10.95
C THR A 57 -9.62 25.74 9.80
N SER A 58 -8.38 25.55 9.35
CA SER A 58 -7.81 26.31 8.23
C SER A 58 -8.19 25.75 6.86
N ILE A 59 -8.77 24.55 6.77
CA ILE A 59 -9.09 23.89 5.50
C ILE A 59 -10.05 24.69 4.63
N PRO A 60 -11.16 25.27 5.15
CA PRO A 60 -12.07 26.05 4.31
C PRO A 60 -11.40 27.28 3.68
N ALA A 61 -10.55 27.99 4.44
CA ALA A 61 -9.81 29.15 3.95
C ALA A 61 -8.72 28.75 2.94
N LEU A 62 -8.05 27.63 3.20
CA LEU A 62 -7.09 27.03 2.27
C LEU A 62 -7.76 26.66 0.94
N LEU A 63 -8.93 26.01 0.98
CA LEU A 63 -9.72 25.72 -0.22
C LEU A 63 -10.25 26.99 -0.91
N ALA A 64 -10.37 28.12 -0.20
CA ALA A 64 -10.70 29.40 -0.80
C ALA A 64 -9.51 30.07 -1.53
N GLY A 65 -8.31 29.49 -1.49
CA GLY A 65 -7.12 30.05 -2.13
C GLY A 65 -6.08 30.64 -1.17
N ASP A 66 -6.35 30.64 0.15
CA ASP A 66 -5.46 31.25 1.14
C ASP A 66 -4.36 30.27 1.59
N ALA A 67 -3.17 30.41 0.99
CA ALA A 67 -2.00 29.61 1.35
C ALA A 67 -1.40 29.94 2.74
N ALA A 68 -1.79 31.06 3.37
CA ALA A 68 -1.35 31.44 4.71
C ALA A 68 -2.33 31.01 5.82
N ALA A 69 -3.48 30.43 5.47
CA ALA A 69 -4.52 30.08 6.41
C ALA A 69 -4.02 29.24 7.60
N GLY A 70 -4.22 29.76 8.82
CA GLY A 70 -3.83 29.08 10.07
C GLY A 70 -2.33 29.14 10.40
N LEU A 71 -1.53 29.90 9.66
CA LEU A 71 -0.11 30.13 9.92
C LEU A 71 0.14 31.55 10.47
N SER A 72 1.09 31.67 11.37
CA SER A 72 1.59 32.97 11.86
C SER A 72 2.93 33.30 11.21
N GLY A 73 3.11 34.54 10.75
CA GLY A 73 4.42 35.06 10.31
C GLY A 73 4.85 34.71 8.88
N VAL A 74 3.91 34.35 8.00
CA VAL A 74 4.20 34.09 6.57
C VAL A 74 4.46 35.42 5.87
N GLN A 75 5.68 35.63 5.36
CA GLN A 75 6.06 36.91 4.76
C GLN A 75 5.77 36.98 3.25
N HIS A 76 5.60 35.85 2.55
CA HIS A 76 5.25 35.80 1.12
C HIS A 76 4.49 34.50 0.79
N PRO A 77 3.17 34.43 1.04
CA PRO A 77 2.42 33.21 0.79
C PRO A 77 2.40 32.84 -0.70
N ALA A 78 2.36 31.54 -0.98
CA ALA A 78 2.24 31.05 -2.35
C ALA A 78 0.99 31.58 -3.05
N SER A 79 1.07 31.79 -4.36
CA SER A 79 -0.11 32.17 -5.15
C SER A 79 -1.16 31.07 -5.11
N ALA A 80 -2.44 31.44 -5.24
CA ALA A 80 -3.54 30.47 -5.26
C ALA A 80 -3.34 29.40 -6.35
N ALA A 81 -2.84 29.77 -7.53
CA ALA A 81 -2.56 28.83 -8.61
C ALA A 81 -1.46 27.82 -8.24
N ALA A 82 -0.36 28.27 -7.62
CA ALA A 82 0.71 27.38 -7.17
C ALA A 82 0.21 26.44 -6.06
N MET A 83 -0.60 26.96 -5.13
CA MET A 83 -1.23 26.18 -4.07
C MET A 83 -2.14 25.07 -4.64
N TRP A 84 -3.04 25.41 -5.56
CA TRP A 84 -3.91 24.42 -6.22
C TRP A 84 -3.12 23.39 -7.06
N GLY A 85 -2.03 23.82 -7.71
CA GLY A 85 -1.12 22.93 -8.42
C GLY A 85 -0.50 21.88 -7.48
N TRP A 86 0.10 22.33 -6.37
CA TRP A 86 0.68 21.43 -5.36
C TRP A 86 -0.36 20.57 -4.65
N LEU A 87 -1.55 21.12 -4.36
CA LEU A 87 -2.67 20.37 -3.81
C LEU A 87 -3.08 19.22 -4.75
N THR A 88 -3.14 19.49 -6.05
CA THR A 88 -3.44 18.48 -7.07
C THR A 88 -2.37 17.41 -7.14
N VAL A 89 -1.09 17.79 -7.15
CA VAL A 89 0.03 16.84 -7.17
C VAL A 89 0.03 15.94 -5.93
N VAL A 90 -0.07 16.52 -4.74
CA VAL A 90 -0.10 15.75 -3.47
C VAL A 90 -1.35 14.87 -3.40
N GLY A 91 -2.49 15.37 -3.86
CA GLY A 91 -3.73 14.62 -3.95
C GLY A 91 -3.59 13.39 -4.86
N LEU A 92 -3.05 13.57 -6.07
CA LEU A 92 -2.80 12.47 -7.01
C LEU A 92 -1.85 11.43 -6.41
N LEU A 93 -0.73 11.87 -5.84
CA LEU A 93 0.23 10.96 -5.18
C LEU A 93 -0.43 10.17 -4.04
N THR A 94 -1.27 10.82 -3.24
CA THR A 94 -1.97 10.18 -2.13
C THR A 94 -3.00 9.17 -2.63
N ILE A 95 -3.74 9.47 -3.70
CA ILE A 95 -4.70 8.55 -4.33
C ILE A 95 -3.95 7.35 -4.91
N THR A 96 -2.84 7.57 -5.62
CA THR A 96 -2.01 6.49 -6.15
C THR A 96 -1.45 5.61 -5.04
N ALA A 97 -0.88 6.20 -4.00
CA ALA A 97 -0.36 5.47 -2.84
C ALA A 97 -1.45 4.67 -2.11
N SER A 98 -2.62 5.27 -1.91
CA SER A 98 -3.77 4.62 -1.26
C SER A 98 -4.30 3.46 -2.10
N SER A 99 -4.36 3.62 -3.43
CA SER A 99 -4.77 2.56 -4.35
C SER A 99 -3.79 1.38 -4.33
N LEU A 100 -2.49 1.67 -4.33
CA LEU A 100 -1.44 0.66 -4.20
C LEU A 100 -1.52 -0.06 -2.84
N ALA A 101 -1.73 0.69 -1.75
CA ALA A 101 -1.92 0.12 -0.42
C ALA A 101 -3.16 -0.79 -0.36
N CYS A 102 -4.27 -0.38 -0.96
CA CYS A 102 -5.48 -1.21 -1.08
C CYS A 102 -5.23 -2.47 -1.90
N VAL A 103 -4.55 -2.37 -3.06
CA VAL A 103 -4.20 -3.53 -3.89
C VAL A 103 -3.26 -4.48 -3.13
N TRP A 104 -2.27 -3.94 -2.44
CA TRP A 104 -1.34 -4.73 -1.62
C TRP A 104 -2.08 -5.43 -0.48
N ALA A 105 -2.95 -4.72 0.25
CA ALA A 105 -3.77 -5.26 1.31
C ALA A 105 -4.72 -6.35 0.78
N TRP A 106 -5.33 -6.15 -0.39
CA TRP A 106 -6.17 -7.15 -1.04
C TRP A 106 -5.37 -8.39 -1.44
N ARG A 107 -4.15 -8.23 -1.96
CA ARG A 107 -3.29 -9.37 -2.26
C ARG A 107 -2.88 -10.13 -0.99
N GLN A 108 -2.62 -9.39 0.09
CA GLN A 108 -2.18 -9.97 1.35
C GLN A 108 -3.32 -10.59 2.15
N TRP A 109 -4.54 -10.09 2.12
CA TRP A 109 -5.64 -10.56 2.99
C TRP A 109 -6.94 -10.89 2.25
N GLY A 110 -6.97 -10.76 0.93
CA GLY A 110 -8.16 -10.96 0.13
C GLY A 110 -8.63 -12.42 0.06
N PRO A 111 -9.89 -12.64 -0.34
CA PRO A 111 -10.55 -13.95 -0.34
C PRO A 111 -9.92 -14.96 -1.31
N GLY A 112 -9.12 -14.50 -2.28
CA GLY A 112 -8.36 -15.35 -3.19
C GLY A 112 -7.01 -15.85 -2.65
N ARG A 113 -6.65 -15.54 -1.38
CA ARG A 113 -5.41 -16.05 -0.80
C ARG A 113 -5.55 -17.56 -0.61
N MET A 114 -4.97 -18.34 -1.52
CA MET A 114 -4.89 -19.80 -1.42
C MET A 114 -4.07 -20.19 -0.18
N ARG A 115 -4.72 -20.19 0.98
CA ARG A 115 -4.17 -20.71 2.24
C ARG A 115 -4.04 -22.23 2.09
N GLY A 116 -2.82 -22.75 2.20
CA GLY A 116 -2.55 -24.19 2.11
C GLY A 116 -2.03 -24.69 0.76
N MET A 117 -1.78 -23.82 -0.23
CA MET A 117 -0.92 -24.20 -1.35
C MET A 117 0.52 -24.26 -0.85
N ALA A 118 1.18 -25.40 -1.05
CA ALA A 118 2.61 -25.53 -0.83
C ALA A 118 3.33 -24.40 -1.57
N THR A 119 4.20 -23.67 -0.87
CA THR A 119 5.08 -22.69 -1.52
C THR A 119 5.85 -23.37 -2.66
N ILE A 120 6.32 -22.63 -3.68
CA ILE A 120 7.07 -23.25 -4.79
C ILE A 120 8.22 -24.12 -4.26
N THR A 121 8.86 -23.69 -3.18
CA THR A 121 9.89 -24.44 -2.44
C THR A 121 9.36 -25.71 -1.79
N GLU A 122 8.24 -25.65 -1.05
CA GLU A 122 7.62 -26.85 -0.47
C GLU A 122 7.09 -27.81 -1.53
N ALA A 123 6.56 -27.29 -2.64
CA ALA A 123 6.14 -28.11 -3.77
C ALA A 123 7.35 -28.80 -4.42
N HIS A 124 8.48 -28.10 -4.57
CA HIS A 124 9.72 -28.68 -5.09
C HIS A 124 10.26 -29.78 -4.17
N GLU A 125 10.17 -29.57 -2.85
CA GLU A 125 10.62 -30.50 -1.82
C GLU A 125 9.68 -31.72 -1.70
N LEU A 126 8.36 -31.52 -1.73
CA LEU A 126 7.36 -32.58 -1.67
C LEU A 126 7.28 -33.41 -2.95
N LEU A 127 7.38 -32.77 -4.12
CA LEU A 127 7.42 -33.47 -5.41
C LEU A 127 8.78 -34.13 -5.66
N GLY A 128 9.81 -33.70 -4.93
CA GLY A 128 11.16 -34.24 -5.04
C GLY A 128 11.69 -34.14 -6.46
N GLU A 129 11.45 -33.01 -7.14
CA GLU A 129 11.79 -32.81 -8.55
C GLU A 129 13.28 -33.06 -8.80
N ASP A 130 14.15 -32.56 -7.93
CA ASP A 130 15.59 -32.85 -7.94
C ASP A 130 15.91 -34.34 -7.84
N ARG A 131 15.15 -35.08 -7.03
CA ARG A 131 15.32 -36.54 -6.90
C ARG A 131 14.87 -37.25 -8.16
N LEU A 132 13.72 -36.85 -8.72
CA LEU A 132 13.21 -37.38 -9.99
C LEU A 132 14.17 -37.10 -11.15
N TRP A 133 14.78 -35.92 -11.18
CA TRP A 133 15.78 -35.54 -12.17
C TRP A 133 17.04 -36.39 -12.07
N LYS A 134 17.52 -36.68 -10.86
CA LYS A 134 18.68 -37.57 -10.63
C LYS A 134 18.41 -39.01 -11.11
N VAL A 135 17.20 -39.53 -10.89
CA VAL A 135 16.82 -40.90 -11.30
C VAL A 135 16.19 -40.98 -12.69
N ARG A 136 16.23 -39.89 -13.48
CA ARG A 136 15.57 -39.82 -14.80
C ARG A 136 15.99 -40.93 -15.77
N HIS A 137 17.23 -41.41 -15.66
CA HIS A 137 17.76 -42.49 -16.49
C HIS A 137 17.17 -43.88 -16.14
N VAL A 138 16.64 -44.04 -14.92
CA VAL A 138 15.93 -45.24 -14.46
C VAL A 138 14.46 -45.17 -14.85
N VAL A 139 13.84 -44.00 -14.74
CA VAL A 139 12.40 -43.79 -15.05
C VAL A 139 12.15 -43.72 -16.55
N ARG A 140 13.07 -43.13 -17.32
CA ARG A 140 13.01 -42.97 -18.78
C ARG A 140 14.27 -43.54 -19.47
N PRO A 141 14.48 -44.86 -19.41
CA PRO A 141 15.63 -45.50 -20.05
C PRO A 141 15.54 -45.46 -21.59
N ASP A 142 14.36 -45.18 -22.13
CA ASP A 142 14.08 -44.93 -23.56
C ASP A 142 14.80 -43.67 -24.08
N LEU A 143 14.89 -42.63 -23.24
CA LEU A 143 15.47 -41.34 -23.60
C LEU A 143 16.96 -41.25 -23.25
N TYR A 144 17.45 -42.07 -22.32
CA TYR A 144 18.83 -42.03 -21.83
C TYR A 144 19.50 -43.39 -21.99
N PRO A 145 20.09 -43.68 -23.17
CA PRO A 145 20.85 -44.90 -23.37
C PRO A 145 22.01 -44.93 -22.38
N SER A 146 22.10 -45.98 -21.57
CA SER A 146 23.27 -46.22 -20.74
C SER A 146 24.50 -46.35 -21.64
N ALA A 147 25.53 -45.53 -21.42
CA ALA A 147 26.76 -45.46 -22.21
C ALA A 147 27.48 -46.82 -22.40
N ARG A 148 27.07 -47.86 -21.67
CA ARG A 148 27.55 -49.24 -21.79
C ARG A 148 27.09 -49.96 -23.07
N LYS A 149 26.09 -49.47 -23.81
CA LYS A 149 25.60 -50.09 -25.05
C LYS A 149 26.13 -49.47 -26.35
N ALA A 150 26.84 -48.34 -26.30
CA ALA A 150 27.38 -47.67 -27.49
C ALA A 150 28.74 -48.21 -27.95
N ASN A 151 29.28 -49.23 -27.28
CA ASN A 151 30.63 -49.74 -27.50
C ASN A 151 30.67 -51.27 -27.70
N ARG A 152 29.61 -51.84 -28.28
CA ARG A 152 29.56 -53.25 -28.65
C ARG A 152 28.97 -53.43 -30.03
#